data_AF-A0A1Y1KQY1-F1
#
_entry.id   AF-A0A1Y1KQY1-F1
#
_cell.length_a   1.000
_cell.length_b   1.000
_cell.length_c   1.000
_cell.angle_alpha   90.00
_cell.angle_beta   90.00
_cell.angle_gamma   90.00
#
_symmetry.space_group_name_H-M   'P 1'
#
loop_
_entity.id
_entity.type
_entity.pdbx_description
1 polymer ?
#
loop_
_entity_poly.entity_id
_entity_poly.type
_entity_poly.pdbx_seq_one_letter_code
_entity_poly.pdbx_strand_id
1 'polypeptide(L)'
;QIEEDTGTLPANLPKGITGEQAAENPKVQAIIEPRLTMLTEIANGFLSTIIEGLEEAPYGIRWICKQIRSLTKRKYPDANDQVICTLIGGFFFLRFINPAIVTPKSYMLIDGTPAERPRRTLTLIAKMLQNLANKPSYAKEPYMAKLQPFIHQNKDRINKFMLDLCEVSDFYESLEMDNYVALSKKDLELDITLNEIYAMHGLIDKHYQELCKDENSHLAVIMSELGPSPAQVPRKENR
;
A
#
# COMPACT_ATOMS: atom_id res chain seq x y z
N GLN A 1 30.22 -13.63 -10.86
CA GLN A 1 29.95 -14.92 -11.54
C GLN A 1 31.16 -15.37 -12.33
N ILE A 2 31.47 -14.91 -13.55
CA ILE A 2 32.69 -15.39 -14.26
C ILE A 2 33.97 -15.20 -13.42
N GLU A 3 34.23 -14.00 -12.88
CA GLU A 3 35.40 -13.76 -12.01
C GLU A 3 35.33 -14.53 -10.66
N GLU A 4 34.13 -14.82 -10.15
CA GLU A 4 33.95 -15.66 -8.95
C GLU A 4 34.19 -17.14 -9.25
N ASP A 5 33.85 -17.60 -10.46
CA ASP A 5 33.92 -18.99 -10.89
C ASP A 5 35.31 -19.33 -11.46
N THR A 6 35.98 -18.39 -12.14
CA THR A 6 37.27 -18.60 -12.82
C THR A 6 38.44 -17.87 -12.16
N GLY A 7 38.22 -17.06 -11.11
CA GLY A 7 39.26 -16.32 -10.38
C GLY A 7 39.91 -15.17 -11.15
N THR A 8 39.71 -15.08 -12.46
CA THR A 8 40.23 -14.00 -13.32
C THR A 8 39.14 -13.44 -14.22
N LEU A 9 39.15 -12.12 -14.42
CA LEU A 9 38.27 -11.44 -15.37
C LEU A 9 38.85 -11.54 -16.80
N PRO A 10 38.10 -12.09 -17.77
CA PRO A 10 38.56 -12.13 -19.16
C PRO A 10 38.88 -10.74 -19.73
N ALA A 11 39.97 -10.63 -20.51
CA ALA A 11 40.44 -9.35 -21.08
C ALA A 11 39.41 -8.63 -21.98
N ASN A 12 38.43 -9.36 -22.51
CA ASN A 12 37.32 -8.85 -23.32
C ASN A 12 36.12 -8.35 -22.50
N LEU A 13 36.20 -8.34 -21.17
CA LEU A 13 35.17 -7.83 -20.26
C LEU A 13 35.78 -6.75 -19.35
N PRO A 14 35.83 -5.48 -19.77
CA PRO A 14 36.40 -4.42 -18.94
C PRO A 14 35.55 -4.16 -17.68
N LYS A 15 36.20 -3.85 -16.55
CA LYS A 15 35.51 -3.34 -15.35
C LYS A 15 35.04 -1.90 -15.64
N GLY A 16 33.76 -1.61 -15.37
CA GLY A 16 33.20 -0.26 -15.53
C GLY A 16 32.41 0.01 -16.81
N ILE A 17 31.75 -1.01 -17.40
CA ILE A 17 30.80 -0.81 -18.50
C ILE A 17 29.52 -0.12 -18.02
N THR A 18 28.93 0.74 -18.86
CA THR A 18 27.64 1.38 -18.54
C THR A 18 26.50 0.38 -18.68
N GLY A 19 25.34 0.68 -18.06
CA GLY A 19 24.15 -0.17 -18.18
C GLY A 19 23.63 -0.30 -19.61
N GLU A 20 23.81 0.76 -20.43
CA GLU A 20 23.44 0.78 -21.85
C GLU A 20 24.35 -0.13 -22.68
N GLN A 21 25.67 -0.03 -22.49
CA GLN A 21 26.63 -0.91 -23.15
C GLN A 21 26.44 -2.38 -22.77
N ALA A 22 26.11 -2.65 -21.50
CA ALA A 22 25.75 -3.99 -21.04
C ALA A 22 24.44 -4.49 -21.67
N ALA A 23 23.48 -3.59 -21.90
CA ALA A 23 22.20 -3.93 -22.53
C ALA A 23 22.32 -4.24 -24.03
N GLU A 24 23.36 -3.79 -24.71
CA GLU A 24 23.63 -4.14 -26.12
C GLU A 24 24.38 -5.48 -26.27
N ASN A 25 24.99 -6.00 -25.19
CA ASN A 25 25.79 -7.22 -25.26
C ASN A 25 24.91 -8.49 -25.43
N PRO A 26 25.08 -9.28 -26.51
CA PRO A 26 24.25 -10.46 -26.77
C PRO A 26 24.30 -11.53 -25.67
N LYS A 27 25.45 -11.72 -25.01
CA LYS A 27 25.58 -12.69 -23.91
C LYS A 27 24.81 -12.23 -22.68
N VAL A 28 24.81 -10.93 -22.38
CA VAL A 28 24.02 -10.35 -21.29
C VAL A 28 22.52 -10.50 -21.58
N GLN A 29 22.11 -10.24 -22.83
CA GLN A 29 20.72 -10.44 -23.26
C GLN A 29 20.27 -11.88 -23.07
N ALA A 30 21.05 -12.86 -23.53
CA ALA A 30 20.73 -14.29 -23.41
C ALA A 30 20.58 -14.77 -21.95
N ILE A 31 21.26 -14.11 -21.00
CA ILE A 31 21.13 -14.43 -19.55
C ILE A 31 19.90 -13.74 -18.95
N ILE A 32 19.60 -12.50 -19.37
CA ILE A 32 18.54 -11.69 -18.79
C ILE A 32 17.16 -12.11 -19.30
N GLU A 33 17.05 -12.48 -20.58
CA GLU A 33 15.78 -12.83 -21.23
C GLU A 33 14.97 -13.90 -20.47
N PRO A 34 15.50 -15.10 -20.12
CA PRO A 34 14.74 -16.09 -19.36
C PRO A 34 14.35 -15.59 -17.96
N ARG A 35 15.17 -14.73 -17.35
CA ARG A 35 14.88 -14.14 -16.03
C ARG A 35 13.73 -13.14 -16.10
N LEU A 36 13.65 -12.36 -17.20
CA LEU A 36 12.56 -11.43 -17.44
C LEU A 36 11.25 -12.16 -17.72
N THR A 37 11.30 -13.26 -18.49
CA THR A 37 10.13 -14.11 -18.72
C THR A 37 9.59 -14.64 -17.40
N MET A 38 10.44 -15.28 -16.58
CA MET A 38 10.05 -15.79 -15.27
C MET A 38 9.52 -14.69 -14.33
N LEU A 39 10.18 -13.52 -14.29
CA LEU A 39 9.72 -12.40 -13.47
C LEU A 39 8.33 -11.90 -13.92
N THR A 40 8.10 -11.83 -15.23
CA THR A 40 6.83 -11.40 -15.83
C THR A 40 5.71 -12.40 -15.55
N GLU A 41 6.01 -13.70 -15.64
CA GLU A 41 5.07 -14.77 -15.28
C GLU A 41 4.65 -14.68 -13.81
N ILE A 42 5.62 -14.54 -12.89
CA ILE A 42 5.32 -14.40 -11.46
C ILE A 42 4.52 -13.12 -11.20
N ALA A 43 4.90 -11.99 -11.80
CA ALA A 43 4.17 -10.73 -11.63
C ALA A 43 2.72 -10.81 -12.15
N ASN A 44 2.49 -11.50 -13.27
CA ASN A 44 1.14 -11.78 -13.77
C ASN A 44 0.35 -12.67 -12.81
N GLY A 45 0.99 -13.68 -12.20
CA GLY A 45 0.37 -14.50 -11.16
C GLY A 45 -0.14 -13.65 -9.99
N PHE A 46 0.73 -12.80 -9.42
CA PHE A 46 0.35 -11.85 -8.37
C PHE A 46 -0.81 -10.95 -8.80
N LEU A 47 -0.72 -10.35 -9.98
CA LEU A 47 -1.74 -9.45 -10.48
C LEU A 47 -3.10 -10.14 -10.65
N SER A 48 -3.12 -11.33 -11.25
CA SER A 48 -4.38 -12.08 -11.41
C SER A 48 -4.99 -12.43 -10.06
N THR A 49 -4.20 -12.93 -9.11
CA THR A 49 -4.69 -13.22 -7.75
C THR A 49 -5.27 -11.98 -7.06
N ILE A 50 -4.62 -10.81 -7.19
CA ILE A 50 -5.12 -9.56 -6.62
C ILE A 50 -6.44 -9.14 -7.26
N ILE A 51 -6.54 -9.25 -8.60
CA ILE A 51 -7.75 -8.87 -9.34
C ILE A 51 -8.91 -9.80 -9.00
N GLU A 52 -8.66 -11.11 -8.91
CA GLU A 52 -9.65 -12.13 -8.55
C GLU A 52 -10.11 -12.00 -7.09
N GLY A 53 -9.22 -11.53 -6.21
CA GLY A 53 -9.50 -11.25 -4.79
C GLY A 53 -10.27 -9.95 -4.51
N LEU A 54 -10.97 -9.38 -5.50
CA LEU A 54 -11.75 -8.13 -5.35
C LEU A 54 -12.72 -8.19 -4.15
N GLU A 55 -13.45 -9.30 -4.00
CA GLU A 55 -14.44 -9.47 -2.93
C GLU A 55 -13.81 -9.80 -1.57
N GLU A 56 -12.54 -10.23 -1.55
CA GLU A 56 -11.79 -10.44 -0.30
C GLU A 56 -11.20 -9.13 0.24
N ALA A 57 -11.18 -8.06 -0.57
CA ALA A 57 -10.70 -6.76 -0.14
C ALA A 57 -11.62 -6.20 0.97
N PRO A 58 -11.08 -5.84 2.16
CA PRO A 58 -11.89 -5.37 3.28
C PRO A 58 -12.74 -4.16 2.89
N TYR A 59 -13.99 -4.13 3.38
CA TYR A 59 -14.94 -3.05 3.10
C TYR A 59 -14.33 -1.66 3.33
N GLY A 60 -13.65 -1.44 4.47
CA GLY A 60 -13.04 -0.13 4.77
C GLY A 60 -12.00 0.32 3.74
N ILE A 61 -11.22 -0.62 3.17
CA ILE A 61 -10.25 -0.32 2.11
C ILE A 61 -10.97 0.04 0.82
N ARG A 62 -11.98 -0.74 0.41
CA ARG A 62 -12.83 -0.45 -0.78
C ARG A 62 -13.55 0.90 -0.65
N TRP A 63 -14.06 1.20 0.54
CA TRP A 63 -14.73 2.46 0.84
C TRP A 63 -13.77 3.66 0.74
N ILE A 64 -12.53 3.54 1.24
CA ILE A 64 -11.51 4.59 1.04
C ILE A 64 -11.25 4.81 -0.46
N CYS A 65 -11.14 3.75 -1.26
CA CYS A 65 -11.03 3.87 -2.71
C CYS A 65 -12.24 4.60 -3.33
N LYS A 66 -13.47 4.27 -2.90
CA LYS A 66 -14.70 4.97 -3.31
C LYS A 66 -14.64 6.46 -2.97
N GLN A 67 -14.18 6.82 -1.77
CA GLN A 67 -14.03 8.21 -1.35
C GLN A 67 -12.97 8.96 -2.16
N ILE A 68 -11.81 8.33 -2.44
CA ILE A 68 -10.78 8.91 -3.31
C ILE A 68 -11.40 9.27 -4.67
N ARG A 69 -12.17 8.36 -5.29
CA ARG A 69 -12.87 8.62 -6.55
C ARG A 69 -13.86 9.78 -6.44
N SER A 70 -14.76 9.74 -5.45
CA SER A 70 -15.81 10.74 -5.26
C SER A 70 -15.23 12.14 -5.01
N LEU A 71 -14.28 12.25 -4.08
CA LEU A 71 -13.64 13.52 -3.74
C LEU A 71 -12.81 14.07 -4.89
N THR A 72 -12.17 13.21 -5.69
CA THR A 72 -11.45 13.63 -6.89
C THR A 72 -12.40 14.22 -7.92
N LYS A 73 -13.51 13.56 -8.24
CA LYS A 73 -14.51 14.11 -9.18
C LYS A 73 -15.15 15.40 -8.65
N ARG A 74 -15.35 15.52 -7.34
CA ARG A 74 -15.86 16.75 -6.73
C ARG A 74 -14.88 17.92 -6.84
N LYS A 75 -13.59 17.68 -6.65
CA LYS A 75 -12.55 18.72 -6.69
C LYS A 75 -12.09 19.04 -8.11
N TYR A 76 -12.07 18.03 -8.99
CA TYR A 76 -11.64 18.10 -10.38
C TYR A 76 -12.68 17.39 -11.26
N PRO A 77 -13.78 18.08 -11.64
CA PRO A 77 -14.86 17.47 -12.42
C PRO A 77 -14.43 16.87 -13.77
N ASP A 78 -13.40 17.46 -14.39
CA ASP A 78 -12.84 17.00 -15.67
C ASP A 78 -11.82 15.86 -15.53
N ALA A 79 -11.58 15.36 -14.30
CA ALA A 79 -10.66 14.25 -14.09
C ALA A 79 -11.21 12.97 -14.73
N ASN A 80 -10.49 12.48 -15.74
CA ASN A 80 -10.83 11.22 -16.38
C ASN A 80 -10.56 10.01 -15.46
N ASP A 81 -11.10 8.85 -15.82
CA ASP A 81 -10.96 7.63 -15.04
C ASP A 81 -9.51 7.20 -14.87
N GLN A 82 -8.62 7.58 -15.79
CA GLN A 82 -7.20 7.25 -15.72
C GLN A 82 -6.48 8.01 -14.59
N VAL A 83 -6.81 9.29 -14.40
CA VAL A 83 -6.33 10.09 -13.25
C VAL A 83 -6.86 9.50 -11.94
N ILE A 84 -8.14 9.12 -11.91
CA ILE A 84 -8.76 8.49 -10.76
C ILE A 84 -8.08 7.16 -10.41
N CYS A 85 -7.89 6.27 -11.39
CA CYS A 85 -7.19 5.00 -11.20
C CYS A 85 -5.77 5.20 -10.68
N THR A 86 -5.06 6.24 -11.15
CA THR A 86 -3.72 6.56 -10.65
C THR A 86 -3.74 6.95 -9.16
N LEU A 87 -4.72 7.73 -8.72
CA LEU A 87 -4.85 8.12 -7.31
C LEU A 87 -5.21 6.92 -6.43
N ILE A 88 -6.13 6.07 -6.89
CA ILE A 88 -6.46 4.80 -6.24
C ILE A 88 -5.21 3.91 -6.20
N GLY A 89 -4.41 3.87 -7.26
CA GLY A 89 -3.13 3.15 -7.36
C GLY A 89 -2.11 3.59 -6.32
N GLY A 90 -2.03 4.90 -6.10
CA GLY A 90 -1.23 5.50 -5.05
C GLY A 90 -1.69 5.14 -3.63
N PHE A 91 -2.91 4.68 -3.43
CA PHE A 91 -3.38 4.17 -2.14
C PHE A 91 -3.29 2.65 -2.09
N PHE A 92 -4.07 1.96 -2.92
CA PHE A 92 -4.26 0.52 -2.86
C PHE A 92 -2.97 -0.25 -3.14
N PHE A 93 -2.26 0.04 -4.24
CA PHE A 93 -1.01 -0.66 -4.51
C PHE A 93 0.14 -0.13 -3.66
N LEU A 94 0.34 1.19 -3.62
CA LEU A 94 1.53 1.76 -2.96
C LEU A 94 1.50 1.66 -1.44
N ARG A 95 0.34 1.82 -0.80
CA ARG A 95 0.24 1.90 0.67
C ARG A 95 -0.33 0.65 1.31
N PHE A 96 -1.03 -0.20 0.54
CA PHE A 96 -1.64 -1.41 1.08
C PHE A 96 -0.95 -2.69 0.57
N ILE A 97 -1.00 -2.97 -0.74
CA ILE A 97 -0.50 -4.24 -1.30
C ILE A 97 1.03 -4.34 -1.34
N ASN A 98 1.73 -3.36 -1.92
CA ASN A 98 3.17 -3.44 -2.14
C ASN A 98 4.00 -3.54 -0.85
N PRO A 99 3.68 -2.83 0.24
CA PRO A 99 4.34 -3.04 1.53
C PRO A 99 4.27 -4.50 2.01
N ALA A 100 3.11 -5.15 1.84
CA ALA A 100 2.93 -6.55 2.21
C ALA A 100 3.73 -7.51 1.30
N ILE A 101 3.84 -7.21 0.00
CA ILE A 101 4.68 -7.98 -0.93
C ILE A 101 6.17 -7.86 -0.59
N VAL A 102 6.65 -6.64 -0.27
CA VAL A 102 8.07 -6.37 -0.02
C VAL A 102 8.51 -6.86 1.37
N THR A 103 7.62 -6.78 2.36
CA THR A 103 7.91 -7.15 3.76
C THR A 103 6.89 -8.14 4.34
N PRO A 104 6.72 -9.33 3.73
CA PRO A 104 5.62 -10.24 4.05
C PRO A 104 5.62 -10.71 5.51
N LYS A 105 6.79 -10.84 6.15
CA LYS A 105 6.90 -11.17 7.57
C LYS A 105 6.28 -10.10 8.49
N SER A 106 6.51 -8.82 8.21
CA SER A 106 5.96 -7.71 9.00
C SER A 106 4.43 -7.64 8.91
N TYR A 107 3.88 -8.20 7.83
CA TYR A 107 2.45 -8.34 7.58
C TYR A 107 1.91 -9.72 7.99
N MET A 108 2.70 -10.54 8.68
CA MET A 108 2.33 -11.87 9.17
C MET A 108 1.86 -12.84 8.05
N LEU A 109 2.33 -12.64 6.82
CA LEU A 109 2.03 -13.52 5.69
C LEU A 109 2.93 -14.76 5.65
N ILE A 110 4.10 -14.69 6.30
CA ILE A 110 5.08 -15.77 6.40
C ILE A 110 5.79 -15.73 7.75
N ASP A 111 6.33 -16.86 8.19
CA ASP A 111 7.00 -16.99 9.50
C ASP A 111 8.44 -16.43 9.51
N GLY A 112 9.15 -16.59 8.40
CA GLY A 112 10.58 -16.30 8.26
C GLY A 112 10.87 -15.06 7.41
N THR A 113 12.03 -14.43 7.61
CA THR A 113 12.51 -13.39 6.70
C THR A 113 12.98 -14.04 5.39
N PRO A 114 12.50 -13.60 4.20
CA PRO A 114 12.95 -14.17 2.94
C PRO A 114 14.46 -13.97 2.74
N ALA A 115 15.12 -14.96 2.11
CA ALA A 115 16.51 -14.82 1.70
C ALA A 115 16.70 -13.68 0.67
N GLU A 116 17.94 -13.23 0.48
CA GLU A 116 18.30 -12.10 -0.38
C GLU A 116 17.69 -12.18 -1.79
N ARG A 117 17.73 -13.36 -2.43
CA ARG A 117 17.23 -13.56 -3.80
C ARG A 117 15.70 -13.44 -3.88
N PRO A 118 14.89 -14.21 -3.11
CA PRO A 118 13.44 -14.02 -3.04
C PRO A 118 13.03 -12.60 -2.67
N ARG A 119 13.69 -11.97 -1.68
CA ARG A 119 13.41 -10.59 -1.29
C ARG A 119 13.60 -9.61 -2.46
N ARG A 120 14.69 -9.77 -3.21
CA ARG A 120 14.93 -8.98 -4.42
C ARG A 120 13.85 -9.21 -5.47
N THR A 121 13.42 -10.45 -5.70
CA THR A 121 12.34 -10.78 -6.64
C THR A 121 11.02 -10.13 -6.22
N LEU A 122 10.63 -10.22 -4.94
CA LEU A 122 9.42 -9.57 -4.41
C LEU A 122 9.47 -8.05 -4.58
N THR A 123 10.61 -7.42 -4.33
CA THR A 123 10.81 -5.99 -4.59
C THR A 123 10.63 -5.64 -6.07
N LEU A 124 11.13 -6.46 -6.99
CA LEU A 124 10.95 -6.24 -8.42
C LEU A 124 9.48 -6.40 -8.83
N ILE A 125 8.78 -7.40 -8.30
CA ILE A 125 7.33 -7.59 -8.52
C ILE A 125 6.55 -6.38 -8.03
N ALA A 126 6.79 -5.92 -6.80
CA ALA A 126 6.14 -4.74 -6.25
C ALA A 126 6.39 -3.48 -7.11
N LYS A 127 7.62 -3.31 -7.62
CA LYS A 127 7.94 -2.23 -8.57
C LYS A 127 7.17 -2.35 -9.89
N MET A 128 7.05 -3.56 -10.43
CA MET A 128 6.28 -3.80 -11.66
C MET A 128 4.80 -3.46 -11.48
N LEU A 129 4.19 -3.94 -10.39
CA LEU A 129 2.80 -3.62 -10.04
C LEU A 129 2.63 -2.12 -9.78
N GLN A 130 3.57 -1.48 -9.10
CA GLN A 130 3.53 -0.04 -8.85
C GLN A 130 3.60 0.78 -10.15
N ASN A 131 4.49 0.39 -11.06
CA ASN A 131 4.63 1.04 -12.36
C ASN A 131 3.40 0.84 -13.24
N LEU A 132 2.73 -0.31 -13.11
CA LEU A 132 1.47 -0.59 -13.79
C LEU A 132 0.30 0.22 -13.20
N ALA A 133 0.22 0.35 -11.88
CA ALA A 133 -0.83 1.10 -11.17
C ALA A 133 -0.69 2.62 -11.30
N ASN A 134 0.55 3.11 -11.48
CA ASN A 134 0.83 4.53 -11.73
C ASN A 134 0.90 4.83 -13.22
N LYS A 135 0.96 6.11 -13.60
CA LYS A 135 1.43 6.50 -14.95
C LYS A 135 2.94 6.30 -15.01
N PRO A 136 3.47 5.30 -15.73
CA PRO A 136 4.90 5.05 -15.77
C PRO A 136 5.62 6.22 -16.44
N SER A 137 6.67 6.75 -15.79
CA SER A 137 7.62 7.67 -16.41
C SER A 137 8.89 6.88 -16.73
N TYR A 138 9.00 6.45 -17.98
CA TYR A 138 10.07 5.58 -18.47
C TYR A 138 11.43 6.26 -18.58
N ALA A 139 11.50 7.58 -18.39
CA ALA A 139 12.70 8.37 -18.53
C ALA A 139 13.78 8.05 -17.48
N LYS A 140 13.43 7.36 -16.38
CA LYS A 140 14.35 7.11 -15.26
C LYS A 140 14.97 5.71 -15.25
N GLU A 141 14.43 4.75 -15.99
CA GLU A 141 14.86 3.34 -15.92
C GLU A 141 14.81 2.65 -17.31
N PRO A 142 15.85 2.80 -18.16
CA PRO A 142 15.87 2.25 -19.53
C PRO A 142 15.68 0.73 -19.58
N TYR A 143 16.13 0.00 -18.55
CA TYR A 143 15.95 -1.45 -18.43
C TYR A 143 14.47 -1.86 -18.24
N MET A 144 13.60 -0.96 -17.75
CA MET A 144 12.16 -1.19 -17.64
C MET A 144 11.44 -1.10 -18.99
N ALA A 145 12.10 -0.62 -20.06
CA ALA A 145 11.54 -0.63 -21.41
C ALA A 145 11.15 -2.06 -21.86
N LYS A 146 11.87 -3.08 -21.38
CA LYS A 146 11.52 -4.48 -21.66
C LYS A 146 10.27 -4.97 -20.95
N LEU A 147 9.78 -4.24 -19.95
CA LEU A 147 8.53 -4.54 -19.24
C LEU A 147 7.32 -3.82 -19.84
N GLN A 148 7.50 -3.07 -20.93
CA GLN A 148 6.40 -2.44 -21.68
C GLN A 148 5.31 -3.44 -22.08
N PRO A 149 5.62 -4.65 -22.58
CA PRO A 149 4.58 -5.62 -22.93
C PRO A 149 3.70 -5.99 -21.75
N PHE A 150 4.29 -6.19 -20.56
CA PHE A 150 3.55 -6.47 -19.33
C PHE A 150 2.58 -5.33 -18.98
N ILE A 151 3.04 -4.07 -19.11
CA ILE A 151 2.18 -2.91 -18.83
C ILE A 151 1.03 -2.82 -19.82
N HIS A 152 1.33 -2.90 -21.12
CA HIS A 152 0.31 -2.80 -22.17
C HIS A 152 -0.75 -3.91 -22.06
N GLN A 153 -0.34 -5.14 -21.76
CA GLN A 153 -1.26 -6.28 -21.62
C GLN A 153 -2.19 -6.16 -20.41
N ASN A 154 -1.75 -5.49 -19.35
CA ASN A 154 -2.47 -5.51 -18.06
C ASN A 154 -3.15 -4.18 -17.70
N LYS A 155 -2.83 -3.08 -18.39
CA LYS A 155 -3.34 -1.74 -18.09
C LYS A 155 -4.86 -1.66 -18.01
N ASP A 156 -5.57 -2.29 -18.95
CA ASP A 156 -7.02 -2.20 -18.97
C ASP A 156 -7.66 -3.04 -17.85
N ARG A 157 -7.11 -4.23 -17.58
CA ARG A 157 -7.57 -5.12 -16.49
C ARG A 157 -7.36 -4.49 -15.12
N ILE A 158 -6.20 -3.87 -14.87
CA ILE A 158 -5.95 -3.19 -13.59
C ILE A 158 -6.84 -1.95 -13.44
N ASN A 159 -7.04 -1.15 -14.48
CA ASN A 159 -7.93 0.02 -14.40
C ASN A 159 -9.37 -0.40 -14.10
N LYS A 160 -9.85 -1.46 -14.78
CA LYS A 160 -11.16 -2.04 -14.48
C LYS A 160 -11.25 -2.47 -13.01
N PHE A 161 -10.29 -3.24 -12.52
CA PHE A 161 -10.24 -3.65 -11.11
C PHE A 161 -10.28 -2.46 -10.14
N MET A 162 -9.54 -1.38 -10.43
CA MET A 162 -9.52 -0.18 -9.59
C MET A 162 -10.85 0.57 -9.55
N LEU A 163 -11.59 0.56 -10.65
CA LEU A 163 -12.94 1.10 -10.70
C LEU A 163 -13.93 0.20 -9.95
N ASP A 164 -13.83 -1.11 -10.14
CA ASP A 164 -14.68 -2.11 -9.47
C ASP A 164 -14.45 -2.13 -7.95
N LEU A 165 -13.22 -1.84 -7.48
CA LEU A 165 -12.90 -1.64 -6.06
C LEU A 165 -13.74 -0.53 -5.41
N CYS A 166 -14.14 0.49 -6.17
CA CYS A 166 -14.95 1.60 -5.67
C CYS A 166 -16.45 1.29 -5.59
N GLU A 167 -16.89 0.17 -6.17
CA GLU A 167 -18.30 -0.23 -6.18
C GLU A 167 -18.63 -0.96 -4.88
N VAL A 168 -18.88 -0.17 -3.83
CA VAL A 168 -19.34 -0.63 -2.52
C VAL A 168 -20.46 0.26 -1.99
N SER A 169 -21.34 -0.31 -1.17
CA SER A 169 -22.44 0.40 -0.50
C SER A 169 -21.92 1.55 0.36
N ASP A 170 -22.78 2.54 0.59
CA ASP A 170 -22.40 3.67 1.43
C ASP A 170 -22.30 3.27 2.90
N PHE A 171 -21.38 3.95 3.58
CA PHE A 171 -21.01 3.67 4.97
C PHE A 171 -22.22 3.64 5.88
N TYR A 172 -23.17 4.57 5.69
CA TYR A 172 -24.38 4.68 6.48
C TYR A 172 -25.34 3.50 6.26
N GLU A 173 -25.43 2.93 5.05
CA GLU A 173 -26.27 1.76 4.78
C GLU A 173 -25.74 0.51 5.47
N SER A 174 -24.41 0.35 5.57
CA SER A 174 -23.78 -0.71 6.36
C SER A 174 -23.82 -0.43 7.87
N LEU A 175 -23.63 0.83 8.28
CA LEU A 175 -23.60 1.24 9.67
C LEU A 175 -24.96 1.27 10.33
N GLU A 176 -26.06 1.49 9.62
CA GLU A 176 -27.38 1.37 10.24
C GLU A 176 -27.52 -0.02 10.84
N MET A 177 -27.14 -1.07 10.09
CA MET A 177 -27.15 -2.44 10.60
C MET A 177 -26.20 -2.63 11.80
N ASP A 178 -24.95 -2.15 11.71
CA ASP A 178 -23.97 -2.28 12.80
C ASP A 178 -24.30 -1.43 14.04
N ASN A 179 -24.84 -0.23 13.87
CA ASN A 179 -25.29 0.65 14.95
C ASN A 179 -26.52 0.06 15.65
N TYR A 180 -27.48 -0.52 14.92
CA TYR A 180 -28.60 -1.24 15.56
C TYR A 180 -28.08 -2.43 16.40
N VAL A 181 -27.05 -3.14 15.93
CA VAL A 181 -26.41 -4.23 16.68
C VAL A 181 -25.59 -3.70 17.87
N ALA A 182 -24.88 -2.58 17.73
CA ALA A 182 -24.09 -1.97 18.80
C ALA A 182 -24.97 -1.32 19.87
N LEU A 183 -26.05 -0.64 19.49
CA LEU A 183 -27.04 -0.03 20.40
C LEU A 183 -27.92 -1.07 21.09
N SER A 184 -28.05 -2.28 20.51
CA SER A 184 -28.73 -3.40 21.16
C SER A 184 -27.83 -4.17 22.13
N LYS A 185 -26.50 -3.99 22.07
CA LYS A 185 -25.58 -4.43 23.12
C LYS A 185 -25.65 -3.44 24.29
N LYS A 186 -26.23 -3.89 25.40
CA LYS A 186 -26.42 -3.07 26.61
C LYS A 186 -25.11 -2.65 27.28
N ASP A 187 -24.00 -3.34 27.02
CA ASP A 187 -22.70 -3.10 27.65
C ASP A 187 -21.63 -2.92 26.57
N LEU A 188 -21.41 -1.66 26.16
CA LEU A 188 -20.30 -1.28 25.28
C LEU A 188 -19.04 -1.16 26.15
N GLU A 189 -18.28 -2.25 26.26
CA GLU A 189 -16.95 -2.25 26.88
C GLU A 189 -15.89 -1.97 25.80
N LEU A 190 -14.97 -1.04 26.11
CA LEU A 190 -13.79 -0.76 25.29
C LEU A 190 -12.57 -1.36 25.98
N ASP A 191 -11.89 -2.28 25.29
CA ASP A 191 -10.59 -2.80 25.73
C ASP A 191 -9.50 -1.78 25.36
N ILE A 192 -9.08 -0.99 26.34
CA ILE A 192 -8.11 0.10 26.16
C ILE A 192 -7.27 0.25 27.43
N THR A 193 -5.95 0.38 27.26
CA THR A 193 -5.03 0.51 28.39
C THR A 193 -5.02 1.92 28.98
N LEU A 194 -4.65 2.05 30.25
CA LEU A 194 -4.53 3.36 30.91
C LEU A 194 -3.66 4.37 30.14
N ASN A 195 -2.51 3.95 29.61
CA ASN A 195 -1.62 4.83 28.86
C ASN A 195 -2.18 5.23 27.50
N GLU A 196 -3.03 4.43 26.87
CA GLU A 196 -3.74 4.83 25.65
C GLU A 196 -4.78 5.91 25.97
N ILE A 197 -5.53 5.75 27.07
CA ILE A 197 -6.45 6.78 27.58
C ILE A 197 -5.68 8.07 27.87
N TYR A 198 -4.59 8.01 28.63
CA TYR A 198 -3.80 9.20 28.99
C TYR A 198 -3.14 9.85 27.77
N ALA A 199 -2.68 9.06 26.80
CA ALA A 199 -2.16 9.58 25.55
C ALA A 199 -3.25 10.30 24.74
N MET A 200 -4.45 9.72 24.62
CA MET A 200 -5.59 10.38 23.97
C MET A 200 -5.97 11.67 24.70
N HIS A 201 -6.11 11.63 26.02
CA HIS A 201 -6.43 12.79 26.84
C HIS A 201 -5.38 13.90 26.67
N GLY A 202 -4.09 13.56 26.72
CA GLY A 202 -3.00 14.51 26.52
C GLY A 202 -2.97 15.13 25.12
N LEU A 203 -3.39 14.39 24.09
CA LEU A 203 -3.53 14.93 22.73
C LEU A 203 -4.72 15.89 22.63
N ILE A 204 -5.85 15.58 23.27
CA ILE A 204 -7.02 16.47 23.30
C ILE A 204 -6.67 17.76 24.04
N ASP A 205 -6.04 17.67 25.22
CA ASP A 205 -5.56 18.82 26.01
C ASP A 205 -4.64 19.72 25.18
N LYS A 206 -3.64 19.12 24.51
CA LYS A 206 -2.68 19.85 23.68
C LYS A 206 -3.36 20.63 22.54
N HIS A 207 -4.46 20.11 22.02
CA HIS A 207 -5.20 20.69 20.90
C HIS A 207 -6.56 21.27 21.30
N TYR A 208 -6.77 21.51 22.60
CA TYR A 208 -8.06 21.89 23.18
C TYR A 208 -8.69 23.10 22.49
N GLN A 209 -7.91 24.15 22.26
CA GLN A 209 -8.41 25.39 21.64
C GLN A 209 -8.97 25.19 20.22
N GLU A 210 -8.45 24.22 19.46
CA GLU A 210 -8.91 23.94 18.10
C GLU A 210 -10.09 22.95 18.09
N LEU A 211 -10.10 21.99 19.03
CA LEU A 211 -11.15 20.97 19.15
C LEU A 211 -12.42 21.51 19.85
N CYS A 212 -12.25 22.39 20.84
CA CYS A 212 -13.30 22.95 21.69
C CYS A 212 -13.50 24.45 21.41
N LYS A 213 -13.74 24.82 20.14
CA LYS A 213 -14.03 26.22 19.75
C LYS A 213 -15.33 26.75 20.37
N ASP A 214 -16.28 25.86 20.60
CA ASP A 214 -17.48 26.13 21.38
C ASP A 214 -17.25 25.60 22.80
N GLU A 215 -17.17 26.52 23.76
CA GLU A 215 -16.97 26.21 25.18
C GLU A 215 -18.15 25.41 25.77
N ASN A 216 -19.32 25.43 25.13
CA ASN A 216 -20.49 24.64 25.53
C ASN A 216 -20.58 23.29 24.80
N SER A 217 -19.59 22.95 23.97
CA SER A 217 -19.55 21.63 23.32
C SER A 217 -19.44 20.52 24.37
N HIS A 218 -20.04 19.38 24.07
CA HIS A 218 -20.01 18.23 24.99
C HIS A 218 -18.58 17.81 25.36
N LEU A 219 -17.65 17.90 24.40
CA LEU A 219 -16.23 17.63 24.64
C LEU A 219 -15.60 18.64 25.62
N ALA A 220 -15.91 19.93 25.50
CA ALA A 220 -15.38 20.96 26.41
C ALA A 220 -15.83 20.72 27.87
N VAL A 221 -17.10 20.34 28.05
CA VAL A 221 -17.64 19.98 29.38
C VAL A 221 -16.91 18.77 29.95
N ILE A 222 -16.77 17.70 29.17
CA ILE A 222 -16.07 16.48 29.59
C ILE A 222 -14.60 16.78 29.99
N MET A 223 -13.89 17.57 29.18
CA MET A 223 -12.50 17.93 29.45
C MET A 223 -12.35 18.81 30.70
N SER A 224 -13.31 19.71 30.94
CA SER A 224 -13.37 20.52 32.16
C SER A 224 -13.56 19.66 33.41
N GLU A 225 -14.41 18.62 33.32
CA GLU A 225 -14.66 17.67 34.42
C GLU A 225 -13.49 16.70 34.66
N LEU A 226 -12.83 16.24 33.58
CA LEU A 226 -11.67 15.34 33.65
C LEU A 226 -10.43 16.00 34.24
N GLY A 227 -10.28 17.32 34.06
CA GLY A 227 -9.09 18.05 34.48
C GLY A 227 -7.85 17.70 33.63
N PRO A 228 -6.63 17.98 34.11
CA PRO A 228 -5.41 17.80 33.31
C PRO A 228 -5.08 16.33 33.07
N SER A 229 -4.54 16.02 31.89
CA SER A 229 -4.11 14.66 31.55
C SER A 229 -3.06 14.09 32.51
N PRO A 230 -3.26 12.86 33.05
CA PRO A 230 -2.29 12.17 33.87
C PRO A 230 -1.00 11.79 33.13
N ALA A 231 0.09 11.59 33.88
CA ALA A 231 1.32 11.02 33.34
C ALA A 231 1.18 9.53 33.05
N GLN A 232 1.98 9.01 32.12
CA GLN A 232 2.02 7.58 31.81
C GLN A 232 2.43 6.74 33.02
N VAL A 233 1.77 5.61 33.20
CA VAL A 233 2.05 4.65 34.26
C VAL A 233 3.03 3.56 33.80
N PRO A 234 3.79 2.93 34.72
CA PRO A 234 4.69 1.83 34.41
C PRO A 234 3.95 0.66 33.74
N ARG A 235 4.67 -0.09 32.88
CA ARG A 235 4.09 -1.23 32.12
C ARG A 235 3.37 -2.28 32.97
N LYS A 236 3.73 -2.43 34.26
CA LYS A 236 3.07 -3.36 35.19
C LYS A 236 1.66 -2.92 35.59
N GLU A 237 1.43 -1.62 35.57
CA GLU A 237 0.18 -0.94 35.94
C GLU A 237 -0.66 -0.56 34.71
N ASN A 238 -0.05 -0.55 33.51
CA ASN A 238 -0.71 -0.33 32.23
C ASN A 238 -1.48 -1.56 31.75
N ARG A 239 -2.59 -1.86 32.41
CA ARG A 239 -3.57 -2.86 31.97
C ARG A 239 -4.77 -2.18 31.35
#